data_AF-A0A821BXR1-F1
#
_entry.id   AF-A0A821BXR1-F1
#
_cell.length_a   1.000
_cell.length_b   1.000
_cell.length_c   1.000
_cell.angle_alpha   90.00
_cell.angle_beta   90.00
_cell.angle_gamma   90.00
#
_symmetry.space_group_name_H-M   'P 1'
#
loop_
_entity.id
_entity.type
_entity.pdbx_description
1 polymer ?
#
loop_
_entity_poly.entity_id
_entity_poly.type
_entity_poly.pdbx_seq_one_letter_code
_entity_poly.pdbx_strand_id
1 'polypeptide(L)'
;FGMPPKGSKSKRRSQLQDARNRRWSNTKTSDESDSSGDEYGMDIDDKELNFSEKLLLTDIGDLAEMCKSKCGTKYLSTLLYMTLRFFNIKWEHVDEYLKSIGFMTAQTSHKWAVMFIKGDYEEFSSDSRGGKHTDSFYDTFPEIEADARSFVVQACSQKSGDFKAMDLAQFIDTKYYEVTGIEKQSDDDLIRSERSCRVDLRRWGAKFDANSQRPYFEGHERDDVVKHRHEFINHFLTHKDFYYTITDGETPMWILPTQNPHRILIFHDESTFRSGEGRGRSHMVSDFLVQHPSGPLFGLSENEWKQAVRKYQSLSVDGDVNYLDRTATASINIGTDAYFDNDTILGQFERLFQMLEFKQEYKDNQIEIIVDNARTHTAKSYSLQDFGKNVGTRCPVEQIEYIDENGATKVVDCYFKGGENKDKSKGLVELCKDLGVQLPAKIKLDEIREILSAHRAFRN
;
A
#
# COMPACT_ATOMS: atom_id res chain seq x y z
N PHE A 1 49.40 -14.89 13.16
CA PHE A 1 49.84 -16.28 12.98
C PHE A 1 49.23 -17.13 14.09
N GLY A 2 48.32 -18.05 13.74
CA GLY A 2 47.66 -18.94 14.69
C GLY A 2 46.28 -19.38 14.19
N MET A 3 46.24 -20.47 13.40
CA MET A 3 45.00 -21.17 13.03
C MET A 3 44.77 -22.36 13.98
N PRO A 4 43.53 -22.66 14.38
CA PRO A 4 43.18 -23.94 14.99
C PRO A 4 42.77 -25.00 13.93
N PRO A 5 42.84 -26.30 14.26
CA PRO A 5 42.84 -27.38 13.27
C PRO A 5 41.44 -27.84 12.85
N LYS A 6 41.41 -28.40 11.63
CA LYS A 6 40.26 -28.94 10.89
C LYS A 6 39.73 -30.24 11.52
N GLY A 7 38.41 -30.34 11.58
CA GLY A 7 37.68 -31.54 11.99
C GLY A 7 37.74 -32.68 10.97
N SER A 8 37.70 -33.91 11.49
CA SER A 8 37.51 -35.13 10.72
C SER A 8 36.03 -35.53 10.73
N LYS A 9 35.43 -35.66 9.53
CA LYS A 9 34.19 -36.42 9.32
C LYS A 9 34.48 -37.49 8.28
N SER A 10 34.58 -38.72 8.74
CA SER A 10 34.79 -39.92 7.95
C SER A 10 33.67 -40.92 8.23
N LYS A 11 33.29 -41.67 7.20
CA LYS A 11 32.41 -42.86 7.18
C LYS A 11 30.90 -42.64 7.34
N ARG A 12 30.24 -42.27 6.22
CA ARG A 12 28.90 -42.79 5.87
C ARG A 12 28.52 -42.51 4.41
N ARG A 13 29.43 -42.77 3.46
CA ARG A 13 29.14 -42.55 2.02
C ARG A 13 29.57 -43.69 1.09
N SER A 14 29.82 -44.90 1.60
CA SER A 14 30.24 -46.05 0.78
C SER A 14 29.29 -47.25 0.80
N GLN A 15 28.02 -47.08 1.18
CA GLN A 15 27.03 -48.19 1.19
C GLN A 15 25.80 -47.94 0.30
N LEU A 16 25.77 -46.86 -0.49
CA LEU A 16 24.62 -46.50 -1.35
C LEU A 16 24.90 -46.52 -2.85
N GLN A 17 26.12 -46.89 -3.28
CA GLN A 17 26.47 -46.96 -4.71
C GLN A 17 26.40 -48.37 -5.32
N ASP A 18 26.40 -49.44 -4.52
CA ASP A 18 26.40 -50.82 -5.03
C ASP A 18 25.00 -51.42 -5.28
N ALA A 19 23.92 -50.76 -4.82
CA ALA A 19 22.55 -51.25 -5.03
C ALA A 19 21.89 -50.75 -6.34
N ARG A 20 22.50 -49.78 -7.04
CA ARG A 20 21.87 -49.12 -8.19
C ARG A 20 22.22 -49.72 -9.56
N ASN A 21 23.26 -50.56 -9.64
CA ASN A 21 23.80 -51.07 -10.92
C ASN A 21 23.38 -52.51 -11.28
N ARG A 22 22.38 -53.11 -10.62
CA ARG A 22 22.02 -54.53 -10.84
C ARG A 22 20.61 -54.83 -11.34
N ARG A 23 19.80 -53.84 -11.75
CA ARG A 23 18.40 -54.13 -12.12
C ARG A 23 18.00 -53.96 -13.58
N TRP A 24 18.79 -53.32 -14.43
CA TRP A 24 18.42 -53.06 -15.83
C TRP A 24 19.48 -53.54 -16.84
N SER A 25 19.74 -54.84 -16.87
CA SER A 25 20.44 -55.46 -18.00
C SER A 25 19.90 -56.87 -18.23
N ASN A 26 18.87 -56.98 -19.06
CA ASN A 26 18.58 -58.09 -19.98
C ASN A 26 17.15 -57.87 -20.50
N THR A 27 17.02 -57.50 -21.78
CA THR A 27 16.45 -58.36 -22.82
C THR A 27 16.92 -57.84 -24.18
N LYS A 28 17.73 -58.64 -24.87
CA LYS A 28 17.88 -58.60 -26.33
C LYS A 28 16.70 -59.37 -26.91
N THR A 29 16.00 -58.79 -27.87
CA THR A 29 15.26 -59.53 -28.90
C THR A 29 15.35 -58.71 -30.18
N SER A 30 16.10 -59.25 -31.13
CA SER A 30 16.16 -58.83 -32.52
C SER A 30 15.00 -59.44 -33.29
N ASP A 31 14.48 -58.61 -34.18
CA ASP A 31 13.60 -58.83 -35.34
C ASP A 31 13.40 -60.26 -35.85
N GLU A 32 12.14 -60.57 -36.18
CA GLU A 32 11.80 -61.11 -37.50
C GLU A 32 10.36 -60.71 -37.87
N SER A 33 10.23 -60.29 -39.12
CA SER A 33 9.04 -59.80 -39.84
C SER A 33 8.02 -60.89 -40.16
N ASP A 34 6.72 -60.58 -40.12
CA ASP A 34 5.82 -60.86 -41.26
C ASP A 34 4.42 -60.20 -41.15
N SER A 35 4.13 -59.38 -42.17
CA SER A 35 2.94 -59.35 -43.05
C SER A 35 1.48 -59.38 -42.54
N SER A 36 0.67 -58.59 -43.25
CA SER A 36 -0.80 -58.45 -43.32
C SER A 36 -1.45 -57.65 -42.17
N GLY A 37 -2.16 -56.54 -42.39
CA GLY A 37 -2.81 -56.03 -43.59
C GLY A 37 -4.32 -56.16 -43.45
N ASP A 38 -4.91 -55.40 -42.52
CA ASP A 38 -6.34 -55.07 -42.46
C ASP A 38 -6.50 -53.70 -41.78
N GLU A 39 -6.84 -52.69 -42.58
CA GLU A 39 -7.31 -51.39 -42.13
C GLU A 39 -8.70 -51.54 -41.49
N TYR A 40 -8.75 -51.58 -40.16
CA TYR A 40 -9.97 -51.22 -39.42
C TYR A 40 -9.97 -49.71 -39.20
N GLY A 41 -10.61 -48.98 -40.11
CA GLY A 41 -11.07 -47.62 -39.84
C GLY A 41 -12.16 -47.69 -38.78
N MET A 42 -11.79 -47.54 -37.50
CA MET A 42 -12.76 -47.23 -36.46
C MET A 42 -13.06 -45.73 -36.54
N ASP A 43 -14.22 -45.40 -37.13
CA ASP A 43 -14.91 -44.14 -36.89
C ASP A 43 -15.25 -44.07 -35.39
N ILE A 44 -14.33 -43.52 -34.60
CA ILE A 44 -14.60 -43.14 -33.21
C ILE A 44 -15.41 -41.85 -33.29
N ASP A 45 -16.73 -42.01 -33.23
CA ASP A 45 -17.66 -40.94 -32.90
C ASP A 45 -17.18 -40.35 -31.55
N ASP A 46 -16.60 -39.14 -31.57
CA ASP A 46 -16.09 -38.37 -30.42
C ASP A 46 -17.23 -37.86 -29.53
N LYS A 47 -18.18 -38.74 -29.20
CA LYS A 47 -19.12 -38.53 -28.12
C LYS A 47 -18.34 -38.68 -26.83
N GLU A 48 -18.17 -37.56 -26.15
CA GLU A 48 -17.53 -37.44 -24.85
C GLU A 48 -18.25 -38.38 -23.86
N LEU A 49 -17.80 -39.65 -23.78
CA LEU A 49 -18.35 -40.65 -22.88
C LEU A 49 -18.35 -40.12 -21.45
N ASN A 50 -19.41 -40.42 -20.71
CA ASN A 50 -19.58 -39.94 -19.34
C ASN A 50 -18.45 -40.51 -18.47
N PHE A 51 -18.07 -39.81 -17.40
CA PHE A 51 -16.93 -40.17 -16.53
C PHE A 51 -16.98 -41.64 -16.04
N SER A 52 -18.19 -42.17 -15.84
CA SER A 52 -18.46 -43.57 -15.48
C SER A 52 -18.14 -44.60 -16.57
N GLU A 53 -18.00 -44.18 -17.82
CA GLU A 53 -17.81 -45.05 -19.00
C GLU A 53 -16.37 -45.00 -19.55
N LYS A 54 -15.61 -43.93 -19.26
CA LYS A 54 -14.22 -43.74 -19.75
C LYS A 54 -13.16 -44.51 -18.98
N LEU A 55 -13.47 -44.92 -17.76
CA LEU A 55 -12.62 -45.74 -16.92
C LEU A 55 -13.49 -46.88 -16.40
N LEU A 56 -12.96 -48.10 -16.37
CA LEU A 56 -13.60 -49.22 -15.67
C LEU A 56 -13.54 -48.95 -14.16
N LEU A 57 -14.23 -47.90 -13.68
CA LEU A 57 -14.26 -47.50 -12.28
C LEU A 57 -14.78 -48.66 -11.42
N THR A 58 -15.69 -49.46 -11.96
CA THR A 58 -16.14 -50.71 -11.33
C THR A 58 -14.97 -51.69 -11.20
N ASP A 59 -14.23 -51.98 -12.26
CA ASP A 59 -13.10 -52.91 -12.21
C ASP A 59 -11.93 -52.39 -11.35
N ILE A 60 -11.71 -51.08 -11.33
CA ILE A 60 -10.72 -50.43 -10.46
C ILE A 60 -11.17 -50.51 -9.01
N GLY A 61 -12.47 -50.35 -8.75
CA GLY A 61 -13.08 -50.53 -7.44
C GLY A 61 -12.95 -51.97 -6.95
N ASP A 62 -13.27 -52.94 -7.80
CA ASP A 62 -13.16 -54.38 -7.52
C ASP A 62 -11.70 -54.80 -7.29
N LEU A 63 -10.78 -54.32 -8.13
CA LEU A 63 -9.35 -54.56 -7.96
C LEU A 63 -8.83 -53.94 -6.66
N ALA A 64 -9.29 -52.73 -6.33
CA ALA A 64 -8.95 -52.06 -5.08
C ALA A 64 -9.49 -52.84 -3.87
N GLU A 65 -10.73 -53.34 -3.94
CA GLU A 65 -11.35 -54.20 -2.92
C GLU A 65 -10.55 -55.48 -2.70
N MET A 66 -10.17 -56.17 -3.79
CA MET A 66 -9.32 -57.37 -3.73
C MET A 66 -7.97 -57.08 -3.06
N CYS A 67 -7.42 -55.88 -3.26
CA CYS A 67 -6.15 -55.46 -2.70
C CYS A 67 -6.23 -55.00 -1.24
N LYS A 68 -7.41 -54.65 -0.70
CA LYS A 68 -7.60 -54.21 0.70
C LYS A 68 -7.04 -55.20 1.72
N SER A 69 -7.10 -56.49 1.41
CA SER A 69 -6.57 -57.56 2.28
C SER A 69 -5.05 -57.62 2.36
N LYS A 70 -4.33 -57.05 1.38
CA LYS A 70 -2.87 -57.14 1.24
C LYS A 70 -2.16 -55.79 1.38
N CYS A 71 -2.88 -54.69 1.23
CA CYS A 71 -2.33 -53.36 1.24
C CYS A 71 -3.22 -52.43 2.08
N GLY A 72 -2.60 -51.62 2.96
CA GLY A 72 -3.35 -50.72 3.83
C GLY A 72 -4.15 -49.69 3.02
N THR A 73 -5.37 -49.37 3.47
CA THR A 73 -6.29 -48.43 2.80
C THR A 73 -5.62 -47.10 2.45
N LYS A 74 -4.68 -46.62 3.27
CA LYS A 74 -3.86 -45.43 3.00
C LYS A 74 -3.09 -45.50 1.68
N TYR A 75 -2.38 -46.60 1.45
CA TYR A 75 -1.56 -46.79 0.26
C TYR A 75 -2.43 -46.91 -1.00
N LEU A 76 -3.50 -47.71 -0.92
CA LEU A 76 -4.43 -47.89 -2.04
C LEU A 76 -5.19 -46.60 -2.37
N SER A 77 -5.67 -45.87 -1.36
CA SER A 77 -6.36 -44.59 -1.57
C SER A 77 -5.43 -43.56 -2.21
N THR A 78 -4.17 -43.51 -1.77
CA THR A 78 -3.17 -42.59 -2.33
C THR A 78 -2.84 -42.90 -3.79
N LEU A 79 -2.57 -44.17 -4.11
CA LEU A 79 -2.26 -44.59 -5.47
C LEU A 79 -3.45 -44.33 -6.40
N LEU A 80 -4.65 -44.70 -5.96
CA LEU A 80 -5.86 -44.51 -6.74
C LEU A 80 -6.17 -43.03 -6.99
N TYR A 81 -6.00 -42.19 -5.96
CA TYR A 81 -6.06 -40.74 -6.11
C TYR A 81 -5.05 -40.22 -7.15
N MET A 82 -3.77 -40.63 -7.05
CA MET A 82 -2.74 -40.20 -7.99
C MET A 82 -3.07 -40.62 -9.44
N THR A 83 -3.56 -41.84 -9.63
CA THR A 83 -3.98 -42.35 -10.94
C THR A 83 -5.16 -41.55 -11.51
N LEU A 84 -6.21 -41.31 -10.72
CA LEU A 84 -7.37 -40.55 -11.17
C LEU A 84 -7.00 -39.10 -11.52
N ARG A 85 -6.14 -38.47 -10.72
CA ARG A 85 -5.64 -37.12 -11.02
C ARG A 85 -4.73 -37.08 -12.24
N PHE A 86 -3.94 -38.13 -12.48
CA PHE A 86 -3.13 -38.27 -13.69
C PHE A 86 -3.99 -38.29 -14.96
N PHE A 87 -5.20 -38.85 -14.89
CA PHE A 87 -6.18 -38.80 -15.98
C PHE A 87 -7.04 -37.52 -16.00
N ASN A 88 -6.61 -36.45 -15.32
CA ASN A 88 -7.31 -35.15 -15.24
C ASN A 88 -8.75 -35.24 -14.73
N ILE A 89 -9.07 -36.24 -13.89
CA ILE A 89 -10.40 -36.35 -13.30
C ILE A 89 -10.60 -35.23 -12.27
N LYS A 90 -11.73 -34.53 -12.37
CA LYS A 90 -12.12 -33.45 -11.45
C LYS A 90 -12.12 -33.92 -10.00
N TRP A 91 -11.74 -33.02 -9.10
CA TRP A 91 -11.53 -33.35 -7.70
C TRP A 91 -12.79 -33.90 -7.02
N GLU A 92 -13.94 -33.26 -7.28
CA GLU A 92 -15.26 -33.66 -6.81
C GLU A 92 -15.57 -35.14 -7.13
N HIS A 93 -15.34 -35.54 -8.38
CA HIS A 93 -15.58 -36.92 -8.82
C HIS A 93 -14.59 -37.91 -8.20
N VAL A 94 -13.33 -37.50 -8.00
CA VAL A 94 -12.35 -38.34 -7.30
C VAL A 94 -12.77 -38.55 -5.83
N ASP A 95 -13.23 -37.49 -5.17
CA ASP A 95 -13.65 -37.56 -3.77
C ASP A 95 -14.90 -38.43 -3.59
N GLU A 96 -15.92 -38.22 -4.43
CA GLU A 96 -17.13 -39.05 -4.46
C GLU A 96 -16.81 -40.52 -4.73
N TYR A 97 -15.96 -40.79 -5.73
CA TYR A 97 -15.58 -42.16 -6.08
C TYR A 97 -14.82 -42.85 -4.95
N LEU A 98 -13.80 -42.19 -4.35
CA LEU A 98 -13.06 -42.76 -3.23
C LEU A 98 -13.96 -43.01 -2.01
N LYS A 99 -14.89 -42.10 -1.70
CA LYS A 99 -15.88 -42.32 -0.63
C LYS A 99 -16.78 -43.50 -0.94
N SER A 100 -17.23 -43.66 -2.20
CA SER A 100 -18.15 -44.72 -2.60
C SER A 100 -17.57 -46.13 -2.38
N ILE A 101 -16.25 -46.29 -2.51
CA ILE A 101 -15.53 -47.57 -2.29
C ILE A 101 -14.98 -47.72 -0.84
N GLY A 102 -15.34 -46.81 0.07
CA GLY A 102 -14.89 -46.84 1.47
C GLY A 102 -13.41 -46.50 1.66
N PHE A 103 -12.83 -45.72 0.74
CA PHE A 103 -11.47 -45.22 0.80
C PHE A 103 -11.38 -43.83 1.46
N MET A 104 -10.16 -43.34 1.62
CA MET A 104 -9.91 -42.01 2.19
C MET A 104 -10.39 -40.92 1.22
N THR A 105 -10.87 -39.80 1.76
CA THR A 105 -11.28 -38.64 0.95
C THR A 105 -10.15 -38.20 0.01
N ALA A 106 -10.50 -37.56 -1.11
CA ALA A 106 -9.52 -37.01 -2.04
C ALA A 106 -8.54 -36.07 -1.33
N GLN A 107 -9.02 -35.29 -0.37
CA GLN A 107 -8.18 -34.43 0.49
C GLN A 107 -7.12 -35.24 1.24
N THR A 108 -7.52 -36.30 1.94
CA THR A 108 -6.55 -37.08 2.73
C THR A 108 -5.62 -37.88 1.83
N SER A 109 -6.12 -38.38 0.70
CA SER A 109 -5.32 -39.10 -0.29
C SER A 109 -4.31 -38.18 -1.00
N HIS A 110 -4.67 -36.92 -1.26
CA HIS A 110 -3.77 -35.92 -1.82
C HIS A 110 -2.60 -35.61 -0.91
N LYS A 111 -2.85 -35.41 0.39
CA LYS A 111 -1.79 -35.21 1.39
C LYS A 111 -0.75 -36.32 1.31
N TRP A 112 -1.21 -37.57 1.34
CA TRP A 112 -0.33 -38.72 1.30
C TRP A 112 0.39 -38.86 -0.04
N ALA A 113 -0.25 -38.47 -1.14
CA ALA A 113 0.40 -38.41 -2.45
C ALA A 113 1.54 -37.39 -2.47
N VAL A 114 1.35 -36.21 -1.88
CA VAL A 114 2.40 -35.18 -1.76
C VAL A 114 3.59 -35.70 -0.96
N MET A 115 3.36 -36.37 0.17
CA MET A 115 4.45 -36.96 0.97
C MET A 115 5.18 -38.07 0.22
N PHE A 116 4.43 -38.93 -0.48
CA PHE A 116 4.99 -39.97 -1.33
C PHE A 116 5.88 -39.39 -2.45
N ILE A 117 5.41 -38.36 -3.16
CA ILE A 117 6.15 -37.69 -4.24
C ILE A 117 7.42 -36.98 -3.71
N LYS A 118 7.34 -36.37 -2.53
CA LYS A 118 8.49 -35.73 -1.86
C LYS A 118 9.53 -36.74 -1.36
N GLY A 119 9.23 -38.04 -1.38
CA GLY A 119 10.11 -39.11 -0.94
C GLY A 119 10.19 -39.25 0.59
N ASP A 120 9.24 -38.68 1.33
CA ASP A 120 9.15 -38.83 2.79
C ASP A 120 8.42 -40.12 3.16
N TYR A 121 9.09 -41.25 2.88
CA TYR A 121 8.52 -42.57 3.07
C TYR A 121 8.36 -42.95 4.55
N GLU A 122 9.11 -42.32 5.46
CA GLU A 122 8.98 -42.55 6.90
C GLU A 122 7.66 -41.96 7.42
N GLU A 123 7.35 -40.70 7.07
CA GLU A 123 6.08 -40.09 7.42
C GLU A 123 4.92 -40.82 6.72
N PHE A 124 5.05 -41.10 5.41
CA PHE A 124 4.05 -41.85 4.64
C PHE A 124 3.78 -43.24 5.22
N SER A 125 4.80 -43.94 5.74
CA SER A 125 4.64 -45.28 6.33
C SER A 125 4.20 -45.24 7.79
N SER A 126 4.39 -44.13 8.49
CA SER A 126 3.92 -43.97 9.86
C SER A 126 2.39 -43.98 9.90
N ASP A 127 1.80 -44.91 10.66
CA ASP A 127 0.39 -44.82 11.05
C ASP A 127 0.34 -43.76 12.16
N SER A 128 0.14 -42.50 11.76
CA SER A 128 0.20 -41.32 12.62
C SER A 128 -0.87 -41.34 13.72
N ARG A 129 -0.70 -42.21 14.72
CA ARG A 129 -1.50 -42.27 15.96
C ARG A 129 -1.06 -41.25 17.01
N GLY A 130 -0.19 -40.29 16.65
CA GLY A 130 0.32 -39.26 17.56
C GLY A 130 0.15 -37.85 16.99
N GLY A 131 -0.78 -37.09 17.57
CA GLY A 131 -0.92 -35.64 17.36
C GLY A 131 -1.79 -35.25 16.16
N LYS A 132 -2.85 -34.45 16.40
CA LYS A 132 -3.60 -33.76 15.34
C LYS A 132 -2.70 -32.73 14.66
N HIS A 133 -1.92 -33.15 13.66
CA HIS A 133 -1.45 -32.23 12.64
C HIS A 133 -2.65 -31.90 11.75
N THR A 134 -3.31 -30.78 12.03
CA THR A 134 -4.29 -30.21 11.11
C THR A 134 -3.54 -29.74 9.87
N ASP A 135 -3.87 -30.31 8.71
CA ASP A 135 -3.25 -29.96 7.44
C ASP A 135 -3.33 -28.46 7.19
N SER A 136 -2.27 -27.87 6.63
CA SER A 136 -2.37 -26.49 6.21
C SER A 136 -3.24 -26.43 4.95
N PHE A 137 -4.07 -25.40 4.84
CA PHE A 137 -4.93 -25.18 3.66
C PHE A 137 -4.19 -25.31 2.32
N TYR A 138 -2.93 -24.85 2.22
CA TYR A 138 -2.15 -24.95 0.99
C TYR A 138 -1.63 -26.36 0.71
N ASP A 139 -1.58 -27.24 1.72
CA ASP A 139 -1.34 -28.67 1.49
C ASP A 139 -2.52 -29.33 0.77
N THR A 140 -3.72 -28.76 0.89
CA THR A 140 -4.92 -29.21 0.15
C THR A 140 -5.07 -28.51 -1.20
N PHE A 141 -4.64 -27.25 -1.31
CA PHE A 141 -4.79 -26.41 -2.51
C PHE A 141 -3.46 -25.75 -2.92
N PRO A 142 -2.48 -26.53 -3.42
CA PRO A 142 -1.17 -26.00 -3.79
C PRO A 142 -1.21 -25.01 -4.97
N GLU A 143 -2.16 -25.17 -5.89
CA GLU A 143 -2.39 -24.25 -7.01
C GLU A 143 -2.81 -22.86 -6.52
N ILE A 144 -3.65 -22.79 -5.48
CA ILE A 144 -4.05 -21.51 -4.88
C ILE A 144 -2.84 -20.82 -4.23
N GLU A 145 -1.90 -21.58 -3.66
CA GLU A 145 -0.68 -20.99 -3.09
C GLU A 145 0.19 -20.32 -4.17
N ALA A 146 0.37 -20.99 -5.31
CA ALA A 146 1.18 -20.47 -6.41
C ALA A 146 0.59 -19.18 -7.00
N ASP A 147 -0.73 -19.15 -7.21
CA ASP A 147 -1.45 -17.98 -7.70
C ASP A 147 -1.42 -16.84 -6.69
N ALA A 148 -1.67 -17.14 -5.40
CA ALA A 148 -1.66 -16.16 -4.33
C ALA A 148 -0.29 -15.49 -4.16
N ARG A 149 0.80 -16.26 -4.26
CA ARG A 149 2.17 -15.71 -4.26
C ARG A 149 2.40 -14.77 -5.44
N SER A 150 1.94 -15.15 -6.63
CA SER A 150 2.09 -14.34 -7.85
C SER A 150 1.30 -13.04 -7.74
N PHE A 151 0.07 -13.10 -7.24
CA PHE A 151 -0.76 -11.94 -6.94
C PHE A 151 -0.08 -10.97 -5.98
N VAL A 152 0.48 -11.46 -4.87
CA VAL A 152 1.22 -10.64 -3.90
C VAL A 152 2.43 -9.97 -4.55
N VAL A 153 3.23 -10.71 -5.32
CA VAL A 153 4.41 -10.14 -6.00
C VAL A 153 4.00 -9.05 -6.98
N GLN A 154 2.94 -9.26 -7.74
CA GLN A 154 2.42 -8.27 -8.68
C GLN A 154 1.91 -7.02 -7.93
N ALA A 155 1.07 -7.18 -6.91
CA ALA A 155 0.54 -6.06 -6.13
C ALA A 155 1.65 -5.26 -5.44
N CYS A 156 2.62 -5.93 -4.81
CA CYS A 156 3.74 -5.28 -4.15
C CYS A 156 4.71 -4.60 -5.14
N SER A 157 4.82 -5.09 -6.37
CA SER A 157 5.71 -4.48 -7.37
C SER A 157 5.22 -3.13 -7.89
N GLN A 158 3.93 -2.82 -7.70
CA GLN A 158 3.35 -1.51 -8.02
C GLN A 158 3.79 -0.40 -7.05
N LYS A 159 4.34 -0.75 -5.87
CA LYS A 159 4.84 0.20 -4.86
C LYS A 159 3.83 1.30 -4.46
N SER A 160 2.53 1.01 -4.51
CA SER A 160 1.47 1.96 -4.14
C SER A 160 1.27 2.10 -2.63
N GLY A 161 1.73 1.13 -1.83
CA GLY A 161 1.51 1.08 -0.38
C GLY A 161 0.07 0.71 0.02
N ASP A 162 -0.82 0.51 -0.94
CA ASP A 162 -2.25 0.26 -0.70
C ASP A 162 -2.58 -1.20 -0.42
N PHE A 163 -1.66 -2.12 -0.72
CA PHE A 163 -1.87 -3.56 -0.57
C PHE A 163 -2.01 -3.96 0.90
N LYS A 164 -3.12 -4.62 1.21
CA LYS A 164 -3.48 -5.13 2.53
C LYS A 164 -3.56 -6.65 2.52
N ALA A 165 -3.38 -7.25 3.69
CA ALA A 165 -3.61 -8.68 3.87
C ALA A 165 -5.07 -9.09 3.58
N MET A 166 -6.01 -8.13 3.61
CA MET A 166 -7.40 -8.37 3.22
C MET A 166 -7.54 -8.62 1.71
N ASP A 167 -6.74 -7.94 0.89
CA ASP A 167 -6.76 -8.12 -0.56
C ASP A 167 -6.33 -9.55 -0.92
N LEU A 168 -5.32 -10.08 -0.22
CA LEU A 168 -4.92 -11.48 -0.32
C LEU A 168 -6.03 -12.44 0.13
N ALA A 169 -6.74 -12.12 1.20
CA ALA A 169 -7.83 -12.95 1.71
C ALA A 169 -8.98 -13.06 0.69
N GLN A 170 -9.38 -11.93 0.10
CA GLN A 170 -10.40 -11.87 -0.95
C GLN A 170 -9.98 -12.60 -2.23
N PHE A 171 -8.70 -12.48 -2.61
CA PHE A 171 -8.14 -13.21 -3.74
C PHE A 171 -8.20 -14.73 -3.52
N ILE A 172 -7.77 -15.21 -2.36
CA ILE A 172 -7.79 -16.65 -2.01
C ILE A 172 -9.22 -17.17 -1.97
N ASP A 173 -10.15 -16.39 -1.41
CA ASP A 173 -11.57 -16.74 -1.34
C ASP A 173 -12.16 -16.97 -2.73
N THR A 174 -11.93 -16.01 -3.65
CA THR A 174 -12.36 -16.11 -5.04
C THR A 174 -11.77 -17.36 -5.72
N LYS A 175 -10.46 -17.57 -5.59
CA LYS A 175 -9.76 -18.71 -6.18
C LYS A 175 -10.23 -20.06 -5.63
N TYR A 176 -10.59 -20.12 -4.35
CA TYR A 176 -11.09 -21.34 -3.74
C TYR A 176 -12.39 -21.81 -4.40
N TYR A 177 -13.36 -20.92 -4.56
CA TYR A 177 -14.64 -21.28 -5.19
C TYR A 177 -14.48 -21.57 -6.69
N GLU A 178 -13.58 -20.86 -7.39
CA GLU A 178 -13.23 -21.19 -8.78
C GLU A 178 -12.67 -22.60 -8.94
N VAL A 179 -11.77 -23.02 -8.03
CA VAL A 179 -11.10 -24.33 -8.09
C VAL A 179 -12.01 -25.46 -7.63
N THR A 180 -12.84 -25.22 -6.61
CA THR A 180 -13.69 -26.26 -6.00
C THR A 180 -15.05 -26.40 -6.66
N GLY A 181 -15.53 -25.38 -7.38
CA GLY A 181 -16.88 -25.37 -7.97
C GLY A 181 -18.01 -25.25 -6.93
N ILE A 182 -17.69 -25.04 -5.66
CA ILE A 182 -18.68 -24.89 -4.59
C ILE A 182 -19.35 -23.52 -4.70
N GLU A 183 -20.68 -23.47 -4.53
CA GLU A 183 -21.39 -22.20 -4.48
C GLU A 183 -21.19 -21.51 -3.11
N LYS A 184 -20.80 -20.23 -3.15
CA LYS A 184 -20.60 -19.41 -1.96
C LYS A 184 -21.94 -19.10 -1.30
N GLN A 185 -22.08 -19.46 -0.03
CA GLN A 185 -23.35 -19.31 0.71
C GLN A 185 -23.53 -17.94 1.38
N SER A 186 -22.44 -17.23 1.67
CA SER A 186 -22.42 -15.94 2.37
C SER A 186 -21.23 -15.11 1.90
N ASP A 187 -21.43 -13.84 1.58
CA ASP A 187 -20.37 -12.93 1.14
C ASP A 187 -19.41 -12.53 2.27
N ASP A 188 -19.87 -12.58 3.52
CA ASP A 188 -19.13 -12.12 4.70
C ASP A 188 -18.09 -13.15 5.19
N ASP A 189 -18.23 -14.42 4.81
CA ASP A 189 -17.36 -15.50 5.26
C ASP A 189 -16.22 -15.76 4.27
N LEU A 190 -15.00 -15.40 4.69
CA LEU A 190 -13.78 -15.69 3.94
C LEU A 190 -13.27 -17.09 4.27
N ILE A 191 -12.96 -17.87 3.24
CA ILE A 191 -12.29 -19.18 3.37
C ILE A 191 -10.98 -19.07 4.16
N ARG A 192 -10.30 -17.94 4.01
CA ARG A 192 -9.09 -17.63 4.77
C ARG A 192 -9.16 -16.23 5.35
N SER A 193 -9.14 -16.13 6.68
CA SER A 193 -9.18 -14.83 7.36
C SER A 193 -7.98 -13.93 7.01
N GLU A 194 -8.16 -12.60 7.12
CA GLU A 194 -7.08 -11.62 7.00
C GLU A 194 -5.89 -11.97 7.93
N ARG A 195 -6.18 -12.39 9.17
CA ARG A 195 -5.16 -12.76 10.15
C ARG A 195 -4.31 -13.93 9.67
N SER A 196 -4.92 -14.94 9.06
CA SER A 196 -4.20 -16.08 8.47
C SER A 196 -3.36 -15.64 7.27
N CYS A 197 -3.89 -14.76 6.42
CA CYS A 197 -3.16 -14.19 5.28
C CYS A 197 -1.92 -13.39 5.72
N ARG A 198 -1.98 -12.66 6.84
CA ARG A 198 -0.79 -12.01 7.43
C ARG A 198 0.31 -13.01 7.80
N VAL A 199 -0.07 -14.19 8.29
CA VAL A 199 0.90 -15.26 8.63
C VAL A 199 1.53 -15.82 7.36
N ASP A 200 0.75 -16.00 6.29
CA ASP A 200 1.27 -16.50 5.02
C ASP A 200 2.25 -15.53 4.38
N LEU A 201 1.91 -14.25 4.34
CA LEU A 201 2.80 -13.21 3.85
C LEU A 201 4.16 -13.27 4.56
N ARG A 202 4.17 -13.44 5.90
CA ARG A 202 5.43 -13.64 6.65
C ARG A 202 6.17 -14.91 6.24
N ARG A 203 5.46 -16.03 6.05
CA ARG A 203 6.05 -17.30 5.58
C ARG A 203 6.65 -17.18 4.19
N TRP A 204 6.06 -16.36 3.33
CA TRP A 204 6.56 -16.06 1.99
C TRP A 204 7.67 -14.99 1.97
N GLY A 205 8.10 -14.50 3.15
CA GLY A 205 9.23 -13.60 3.30
C GLY A 205 8.86 -12.12 3.43
N ALA A 206 7.58 -11.76 3.50
CA ALA A 206 7.16 -10.39 3.74
C ALA A 206 7.56 -9.95 5.16
N LYS A 207 8.13 -8.75 5.27
CA LYS A 207 8.45 -8.10 6.54
C LYS A 207 7.45 -6.98 6.77
N PHE A 208 6.66 -7.12 7.84
CA PHE A 208 5.78 -6.07 8.30
C PHE A 208 6.58 -5.18 9.23
N ASP A 209 7.30 -4.22 8.66
CA ASP A 209 7.98 -3.22 9.46
C ASP A 209 6.93 -2.20 9.93
N ALA A 210 6.88 -1.98 11.25
CA ALA A 210 6.23 -0.78 11.76
C ALA A 210 7.04 0.39 11.20
N ASN A 211 6.46 1.11 10.23
CA ASN A 211 7.15 2.17 9.52
C ASN A 211 7.35 3.40 10.44
N SER A 212 8.18 3.24 11.48
CA SER A 212 8.48 4.27 12.48
C SER A 212 9.73 5.08 12.14
N GLN A 213 10.47 4.69 11.10
CA GLN A 213 11.76 5.29 10.75
C GLN A 213 11.88 5.77 9.29
N ARG A 214 10.84 5.68 8.47
CA ARG A 214 10.86 6.26 7.12
C ARG A 214 9.57 7.03 6.84
N PRO A 215 9.53 8.34 7.15
CA PRO A 215 8.36 9.18 6.86
C PRO A 215 8.09 9.33 5.35
N TYR A 216 9.04 8.95 4.47
CA TYR A 216 9.08 9.46 3.09
C TYR A 216 9.21 8.39 1.97
N PHE A 217 9.07 7.09 2.22
CA PHE A 217 9.62 6.11 1.25
C PHE A 217 8.71 5.55 0.15
N GLU A 218 7.40 5.77 0.14
CA GLU A 218 6.52 5.14 -0.88
C GLU A 218 5.78 6.20 -1.69
N GLY A 219 6.50 6.83 -2.64
CA GLY A 219 5.87 7.72 -3.61
C GLY A 219 6.80 8.58 -4.45
N HIS A 220 8.06 8.82 -4.03
CA HIS A 220 8.98 9.70 -4.77
C HIS A 220 9.27 9.27 -6.20
N GLU A 221 9.20 7.96 -6.46
CA GLU A 221 9.45 7.35 -7.78
C GLU A 221 8.17 7.08 -8.56
N ARG A 222 6.99 7.47 -8.05
CA ARG A 222 5.76 7.37 -8.84
C ARG A 222 5.84 8.34 -10.02
N ASP A 223 5.36 7.91 -11.19
CA ASP A 223 5.46 8.69 -12.42
C ASP A 223 4.85 10.10 -12.28
N ASP A 224 3.73 10.24 -11.56
CA ASP A 224 3.09 11.53 -11.32
C ASP A 224 3.93 12.45 -10.42
N VAL A 225 4.53 11.90 -9.37
CA VAL A 225 5.44 12.64 -8.47
C VAL A 225 6.72 13.03 -9.20
N VAL A 226 7.29 12.12 -9.98
CA VAL A 226 8.48 12.39 -10.80
C VAL A 226 8.16 13.49 -11.82
N LYS A 227 7.02 13.41 -12.52
CA LYS A 227 6.58 14.47 -13.44
C LYS A 227 6.45 15.82 -12.74
N HIS A 228 5.82 15.85 -11.57
CA HIS A 228 5.67 17.09 -10.80
C HIS A 228 7.03 17.67 -10.37
N ARG A 229 7.98 16.83 -9.95
CA ARG A 229 9.35 17.27 -9.63
C ARG A 229 10.07 17.85 -10.85
N HIS A 230 9.87 17.27 -12.03
CA HIS A 230 10.42 17.83 -13.28
C HIS A 230 9.82 19.20 -13.57
N GLU A 231 8.50 19.37 -13.44
CA GLU A 231 7.83 20.66 -13.62
C GLU A 231 8.37 21.71 -12.62
N PHE A 232 8.50 21.33 -11.34
CA PHE A 232 9.04 22.18 -10.29
C PHE A 232 10.49 22.62 -10.58
N ILE A 233 11.37 21.69 -10.93
CA ILE A 233 12.77 22.02 -11.26
C ILE A 233 12.86 22.88 -12.54
N ASN A 234 12.06 22.55 -13.56
CA ASN A 234 12.03 23.31 -14.81
C ASN A 234 11.59 24.76 -14.58
N HIS A 235 10.70 25.02 -13.63
CA HIS A 235 10.34 26.38 -13.25
C HIS A 235 11.57 27.21 -12.83
N PHE A 236 12.42 26.70 -11.94
CA PHE A 236 13.61 27.44 -11.51
C PHE A 236 14.68 27.52 -12.60
N LEU A 237 14.87 26.45 -13.38
CA LEU A 237 15.87 26.46 -14.47
C LEU A 237 15.51 27.47 -15.56
N THR A 238 14.22 27.61 -15.89
CA THR A 238 13.74 28.57 -16.89
C THR A 238 13.81 30.02 -16.41
N HIS A 239 13.77 30.25 -15.10
CA HIS A 239 13.84 31.58 -14.49
C HIS A 239 15.17 31.87 -13.79
N LYS A 240 16.20 31.03 -13.97
CA LYS A 240 17.48 31.11 -13.26
C LYS A 240 18.13 32.51 -13.33
N ASP A 241 17.96 33.19 -14.47
CA ASP A 241 18.57 34.49 -14.76
C ASP A 241 17.89 35.65 -14.02
N PHE A 242 16.74 35.39 -13.39
CA PHE A 242 16.02 36.34 -12.54
C PHE A 242 16.38 36.21 -11.05
N TYR A 243 17.02 35.11 -10.61
CA TYR A 243 17.31 34.86 -9.20
C TYR A 243 18.74 35.23 -8.79
N TYR A 244 18.88 35.61 -7.52
CA TYR A 244 20.18 35.69 -6.86
C TYR A 244 20.73 34.29 -6.63
N THR A 245 21.96 34.03 -7.04
CA THR A 245 22.60 32.72 -6.87
C THR A 245 23.98 32.88 -6.23
N ILE A 246 24.62 31.76 -5.87
CA ILE A 246 25.94 31.75 -5.23
C ILE A 246 26.85 30.88 -6.10
N THR A 247 28.10 31.31 -6.31
CA THR A 247 29.10 30.50 -7.00
C THR A 247 29.48 29.26 -6.19
N ASP A 248 29.63 28.13 -6.87
CA ASP A 248 30.26 26.96 -6.27
C ASP A 248 31.77 27.21 -6.06
N GLY A 249 32.31 26.85 -4.90
CA GLY A 249 33.74 26.95 -4.60
C GLY A 249 34.05 27.10 -3.11
N GLU A 250 35.35 27.13 -2.76
CA GLU A 250 35.81 27.32 -1.38
C GLU A 250 35.44 28.71 -0.82
N THR A 251 35.23 29.69 -1.70
CA THR A 251 34.84 31.06 -1.36
C THR A 251 33.57 31.45 -2.13
N PRO A 252 32.38 31.06 -1.62
CA PRO A 252 31.12 31.37 -2.28
C PRO A 252 30.89 32.88 -2.41
N MET A 253 30.57 33.35 -3.62
CA MET A 253 30.24 34.74 -3.93
C MET A 253 28.84 34.84 -4.52
N TRP A 254 28.14 35.92 -4.21
CA TRP A 254 26.83 36.21 -4.79
C TRP A 254 26.93 36.57 -6.28
N ILE A 255 26.05 35.97 -7.07
CA ILE A 255 25.79 36.27 -8.47
C ILE A 255 24.45 37.01 -8.52
N LEU A 256 24.46 38.22 -9.08
CA LEU A 256 23.24 39.00 -9.27
C LEU A 256 22.44 38.50 -10.48
N PRO A 257 21.10 38.63 -10.45
CA PRO A 257 20.26 38.41 -11.62
C PRO A 257 20.72 39.23 -12.82
N THR A 258 20.51 38.70 -14.02
CA THR A 258 20.76 39.42 -15.28
C THR A 258 19.47 39.92 -15.93
N GLN A 259 18.31 39.47 -15.45
CA GLN A 259 16.98 39.83 -15.96
C GLN A 259 16.14 40.54 -14.90
N ASN A 260 15.28 41.46 -15.36
CA ASN A 260 14.35 42.22 -14.51
C ASN A 260 12.89 41.79 -14.75
N PRO A 261 12.01 41.90 -13.73
CA PRO A 261 12.34 42.23 -12.34
C PRO A 261 13.09 41.08 -11.66
N HIS A 262 14.05 41.42 -10.79
CA HIS A 262 14.75 40.44 -9.98
C HIS A 262 13.77 39.65 -9.11
N ARG A 263 14.10 38.39 -8.81
CA ARG A 263 13.33 37.47 -7.98
C ARG A 263 14.11 37.06 -6.74
N ILE A 264 13.47 37.17 -5.58
CA ILE A 264 14.00 36.74 -4.29
C ILE A 264 13.27 35.47 -3.86
N LEU A 265 14.05 34.42 -3.57
CA LEU A 265 13.53 33.18 -3.00
C LEU A 265 13.54 33.27 -1.48
N ILE A 266 12.40 32.95 -0.87
CA ILE A 266 12.28 32.73 0.57
C ILE A 266 11.88 31.27 0.77
N PHE A 267 12.61 30.54 1.61
CA PHE A 267 12.30 29.16 1.99
C PHE A 267 11.79 29.14 3.41
N HIS A 268 10.73 28.37 3.66
CA HIS A 268 10.20 28.15 4.99
C HIS A 268 10.16 26.66 5.32
N ASP A 269 10.61 26.31 6.52
CA ASP A 269 10.62 24.95 7.06
C ASP A 269 10.66 24.98 8.59
N GLU A 270 10.19 23.90 9.22
CA GLU A 270 10.21 23.71 10.67
C GLU A 270 11.24 22.64 11.09
N SER A 271 12.21 23.04 11.91
CA SER A 271 13.27 22.17 12.42
C SER A 271 13.08 21.84 13.90
N THR A 272 13.24 20.56 14.27
CA THR A 272 13.23 20.11 15.67
C THR A 272 14.63 19.77 16.17
N PHE A 273 15.09 20.48 17.20
CA PHE A 273 16.34 20.25 17.89
C PHE A 273 16.09 19.50 19.20
N ARG A 274 16.85 18.43 19.45
CA ARG A 274 16.78 17.65 20.69
C ARG A 274 18.11 17.73 21.42
N SER A 275 18.11 18.00 22.72
CA SER A 275 19.33 17.83 23.51
C SER A 275 19.63 16.32 23.63
N GLY A 276 20.86 15.93 23.26
CA GLY A 276 21.25 14.55 22.94
C GLY A 276 21.18 13.50 24.05
N GLU A 277 20.66 13.83 25.24
CA GLU A 277 20.55 12.90 26.37
C GLU A 277 19.09 12.53 26.63
N GLY A 278 18.58 11.53 25.90
CA GLY A 278 17.51 10.56 26.24
C GLY A 278 16.13 11.00 26.77
N ARG A 279 16.00 12.21 27.30
CA ARG A 279 14.81 12.86 27.89
C ARG A 279 14.91 14.40 27.79
N GLY A 280 15.71 14.88 26.83
CA GLY A 280 15.95 16.29 26.62
C GLY A 280 14.71 17.06 26.19
N ARG A 281 14.59 18.32 26.63
CA ARG A 281 13.63 19.29 26.07
C ARG A 281 13.86 19.36 24.56
N SER A 282 12.78 19.26 23.79
CA SER A 282 12.85 19.44 22.34
C SER A 282 12.46 20.88 22.03
N HIS A 283 13.21 21.54 21.15
CA HIS A 283 12.94 22.90 20.69
C HIS A 283 12.60 22.82 19.21
N MET A 284 11.47 23.40 18.81
CA MET A 284 11.11 23.53 17.40
C MET A 284 11.29 24.98 16.98
N VAL A 285 11.86 25.18 15.80
CA VAL A 285 12.12 26.49 15.20
C VAL A 285 11.52 26.50 13.81
N SER A 286 10.80 27.57 13.48
CA SER A 286 10.18 27.85 12.19
C SER A 286 10.91 29.06 11.59
N ASP A 287 11.59 28.87 10.47
CA ASP A 287 12.50 29.87 9.91
C ASP A 287 12.11 30.29 8.49
N PHE A 288 12.39 31.55 8.14
CA PHE A 288 12.30 32.07 6.78
C PHE A 288 13.71 32.38 6.26
N LEU A 289 14.28 31.44 5.51
CA LEU A 289 15.59 31.59 4.88
C LEU A 289 15.46 32.39 3.59
N VAL A 290 16.41 33.28 3.31
CA VAL A 290 16.35 34.16 2.13
C VAL A 290 17.58 34.00 1.25
N GLN A 291 17.33 33.82 -0.05
CA GLN A 291 18.35 33.82 -1.08
C GLN A 291 18.64 35.26 -1.54
N HIS A 292 19.34 36.04 -0.73
CA HIS A 292 19.70 37.43 -1.06
C HIS A 292 20.99 37.89 -0.35
N PRO A 293 21.80 38.78 -0.95
CA PRO A 293 23.04 39.30 -0.33
C PRO A 293 22.88 40.00 1.02
N SER A 294 21.67 40.42 1.38
CA SER A 294 21.39 41.06 2.68
C SER A 294 21.53 40.11 3.88
N GLY A 295 21.47 38.79 3.66
CA GLY A 295 21.62 37.81 4.72
C GLY A 295 20.76 36.56 4.51
N PRO A 296 21.08 35.47 5.22
CA PRO A 296 20.43 34.16 5.03
C PRO A 296 19.08 34.05 5.73
N LEU A 297 18.75 34.95 6.65
CA LEU A 297 17.49 34.96 7.41
C LEU A 297 16.71 36.24 7.12
N PHE A 298 15.40 36.13 7.01
CA PHE A 298 14.54 37.30 6.89
C PHE A 298 14.52 38.12 8.18
N GLY A 299 14.75 39.42 8.06
CA GLY A 299 14.64 40.34 9.17
C GLY A 299 14.66 41.80 8.73
N LEU A 300 14.05 42.64 9.56
CA LEU A 300 14.06 44.09 9.38
C LEU A 300 15.21 44.72 10.17
N SER A 301 15.81 45.76 9.59
CA SER A 301 16.65 46.68 10.34
C SER A 301 15.84 47.41 11.40
N GLU A 302 16.52 47.99 12.37
CA GLU A 302 15.89 48.75 13.46
C GLU A 302 14.93 49.85 12.95
N ASN A 303 15.30 50.54 11.87
CA ASN A 303 14.49 51.61 11.31
C ASN A 303 13.28 51.08 10.53
N GLU A 304 13.46 50.00 9.77
CA GLU A 304 12.35 49.33 9.07
C GLU A 304 11.35 48.75 10.08
N TRP A 305 11.83 48.13 11.15
CA TRP A 305 11.00 47.60 12.23
C TRP A 305 10.16 48.68 12.92
N LYS A 306 10.78 49.82 13.25
CA LYS A 306 10.07 50.96 13.84
C LYS A 306 8.94 51.47 12.93
N GLN A 307 9.14 51.43 11.62
CA GLN A 307 8.10 51.81 10.66
C GLN A 307 7.01 50.73 10.59
N ALA A 308 7.41 49.46 10.57
CA ALA A 308 6.50 48.33 10.55
C ALA A 308 5.56 48.32 11.76
N VAL A 309 6.10 48.43 12.98
CA VAL A 309 5.31 48.46 14.22
C VAL A 309 4.38 49.68 14.30
N ARG A 310 4.78 50.83 13.76
CA ARG A 310 3.91 52.02 13.69
C ARG A 310 2.67 51.78 12.83
N LYS A 311 2.80 51.01 11.74
CA LYS A 311 1.69 50.69 10.83
C LYS A 311 0.88 49.48 11.34
N TYR A 312 1.58 48.42 11.75
CA TYR A 312 1.03 47.14 12.17
C TYR A 312 1.36 46.92 13.65
N GLN A 313 0.48 47.40 14.53
CA GLN A 313 0.66 47.26 15.99
C GLN A 313 0.67 45.78 16.43
N SER A 314 0.02 44.89 15.66
CA SER A 314 0.07 43.44 15.83
C SER A 314 1.48 42.88 15.91
N LEU A 315 2.45 43.50 15.24
CA LEU A 315 3.85 43.06 15.26
C LEU A 315 4.51 43.17 16.64
N SER A 316 3.97 44.02 17.51
CA SER A 316 4.47 44.28 18.87
C SER A 316 3.71 43.55 19.98
N VAL A 317 2.64 42.81 19.63
CA VAL A 317 1.89 42.03 20.60
C VAL A 317 2.59 40.68 20.79
N ASP A 318 2.89 40.33 22.04
CA ASP A 318 3.36 38.99 22.38
C ASP A 318 2.21 37.99 22.13
N GLY A 319 2.40 37.10 21.15
CA GLY A 319 1.49 36.00 20.88
C GLY A 319 1.90 34.72 21.63
N ASP A 320 1.17 33.63 21.39
CA ASP A 320 1.49 32.30 21.93
C ASP A 320 2.78 31.68 21.36
N VAL A 321 3.41 32.37 20.39
CA VAL A 321 4.60 31.95 19.67
C VAL A 321 5.75 32.92 19.98
N ASN A 322 6.91 32.38 20.35
CA ASN A 322 8.08 33.19 20.67
C ASN A 322 8.82 33.57 19.38
N TYR A 323 8.49 34.75 18.84
CA TYR A 323 9.20 35.32 17.71
C TYR A 323 10.59 35.82 18.10
N LEU A 324 11.56 35.61 17.20
CA LEU A 324 12.84 36.29 17.30
C LEU A 324 12.67 37.78 16.94
N ASP A 325 13.43 38.63 17.63
CA ASP A 325 13.30 40.08 17.49
C ASP A 325 13.49 40.54 16.04
N ARG A 326 12.52 41.31 15.53
CA ARG A 326 12.51 41.90 14.17
C ARG A 326 12.54 40.88 13.03
N THR A 327 12.12 39.65 13.28
CA THR A 327 11.97 38.60 12.25
C THR A 327 10.56 38.00 12.28
N ALA A 328 10.29 37.16 11.28
CA ALA A 328 9.15 36.24 11.27
C ALA A 328 9.53 34.84 11.79
N THR A 329 10.80 34.61 12.12
CA THR A 329 11.27 33.36 12.74
C THR A 329 10.64 33.18 14.10
N ALA A 330 10.15 31.99 14.37
CA ALA A 330 9.48 31.62 15.59
C ALA A 330 10.11 30.38 16.24
N SER A 331 9.99 30.28 17.57
CA SER A 331 10.39 29.09 18.30
C SER A 331 9.36 28.70 19.36
N ILE A 332 9.28 27.40 19.60
CA ILE A 332 8.43 26.81 20.64
C ILE A 332 9.21 25.74 21.42
N ASN A 333 8.94 25.66 22.71
CA ASN A 333 9.48 24.65 23.61
C ASN A 333 8.50 23.48 23.70
N ILE A 334 8.82 22.36 23.04
CA ILE A 334 7.95 21.20 22.99
C ILE A 334 7.72 20.66 24.43
N GLY A 335 6.45 20.51 24.79
CA GLY A 335 6.00 20.05 26.10
C GLY A 335 5.69 21.17 27.10
N THR A 336 6.05 22.41 26.77
CA THR A 336 5.62 23.63 27.48
C THR A 336 4.67 24.45 26.62
N ASP A 337 5.04 24.62 25.35
CA ASP A 337 4.33 25.44 24.38
C ASP A 337 3.53 24.55 23.42
N ALA A 338 2.52 25.11 22.76
CA ALA A 338 1.78 24.43 21.70
C ALA A 338 2.69 24.15 20.49
N TYR A 339 2.40 23.07 19.75
CA TYR A 339 3.06 22.77 18.48
C TYR A 339 2.70 23.83 17.42
N PHE A 340 3.54 23.97 16.37
CA PHE A 340 3.13 24.71 15.18
C PHE A 340 1.95 23.99 14.52
N ASP A 341 0.79 24.60 14.66
CA ASP A 341 -0.44 24.25 13.98
C ASP A 341 -0.68 25.20 12.80
N ASN A 342 -1.80 25.00 12.10
CA ASN A 342 -2.13 25.79 10.93
C ASN A 342 -2.31 27.29 11.24
N ASP A 343 -2.89 27.63 12.40
CA ASP A 343 -3.16 29.02 12.78
C ASP A 343 -1.87 29.76 13.14
N THR A 344 -0.97 29.09 13.87
CA THR A 344 0.35 29.65 14.20
C THR A 344 1.18 29.85 12.95
N ILE A 345 1.22 28.89 12.02
CA ILE A 345 1.90 29.05 10.72
C ILE A 345 1.29 30.18 9.89
N LEU A 346 -0.05 30.27 9.82
CA LEU A 346 -0.73 31.36 9.12
C LEU A 346 -0.34 32.74 9.70
N GLY A 347 -0.31 32.85 11.04
CA GLY A 347 0.12 34.06 11.73
C GLY A 347 1.58 34.43 11.44
N GLN A 348 2.48 33.44 11.29
CA GLN A 348 3.86 33.69 10.87
C GLN A 348 3.95 34.24 9.45
N PHE A 349 3.18 33.70 8.51
CA PHE A 349 3.14 34.19 7.14
C PHE A 349 2.51 35.59 7.06
N GLU A 350 1.45 35.86 7.82
CA GLU A 350 0.88 37.21 7.90
C GLU A 350 1.90 38.21 8.42
N ARG A 351 2.64 37.84 9.49
CA ARG A 351 3.74 38.63 10.02
C ARG A 351 4.83 38.88 8.98
N LEU A 352 5.26 37.85 8.24
CA LEU A 352 6.22 37.99 7.15
C LEU A 352 5.72 39.00 6.11
N PHE A 353 4.47 38.88 5.64
CA PHE A 353 3.92 39.77 4.61
C PHE A 353 3.81 41.22 5.09
N GLN A 354 3.41 41.45 6.35
CA GLN A 354 3.40 42.79 6.95
C GLN A 354 4.81 43.40 6.98
N MET A 355 5.83 42.58 7.27
CA MET A 355 7.21 43.02 7.36
C MET A 355 7.86 43.26 5.97
N LEU A 356 7.52 42.43 4.97
CA LEU A 356 8.06 42.53 3.61
C LEU A 356 7.84 43.90 2.97
N GLU A 357 6.72 44.58 3.30
CA GLU A 357 6.43 45.94 2.83
C GLU A 357 7.53 46.96 3.17
N PHE A 358 8.26 46.74 4.27
CA PHE A 358 9.26 47.68 4.77
C PHE A 358 10.68 47.34 4.36
N LYS A 359 10.93 46.13 3.86
CA LYS A 359 12.28 45.65 3.55
C LYS A 359 12.83 46.36 2.32
N GLN A 360 13.67 47.37 2.53
CA GLN A 360 14.11 48.27 1.46
C GLN A 360 14.91 47.56 0.38
N GLU A 361 15.75 46.58 0.76
CA GLU A 361 16.53 45.84 -0.21
C GLU A 361 15.66 44.98 -1.15
N TYR A 362 14.41 44.70 -0.78
CA TYR A 362 13.51 43.83 -1.55
C TYR A 362 12.51 44.65 -2.37
N LYS A 363 12.56 45.98 -2.26
CA LYS A 363 11.71 46.86 -3.05
C LYS A 363 11.91 46.61 -4.54
N ASP A 364 10.82 46.62 -5.30
CA ASP A 364 10.79 46.38 -6.75
C ASP A 364 11.24 44.97 -7.20
N ASN A 365 11.51 44.06 -6.26
CA ASN A 365 11.74 42.64 -6.55
C ASN A 365 10.43 41.86 -6.50
N GLN A 366 10.37 40.78 -7.27
CA GLN A 366 9.36 39.73 -7.10
C GLN A 366 9.80 38.78 -5.99
N ILE A 367 8.86 38.36 -5.14
CA ILE A 367 9.12 37.43 -4.04
C ILE A 367 8.41 36.12 -4.36
N GLU A 368 9.16 35.03 -4.30
CA GLU A 368 8.64 33.68 -4.40
C GLU A 368 8.96 32.92 -3.10
N ILE A 369 7.94 32.34 -2.48
CA ILE A 369 8.08 31.61 -1.23
C ILE A 369 7.91 30.12 -1.50
N ILE A 370 8.86 29.32 -1.01
CA ILE A 370 8.88 27.87 -1.15
C ILE A 370 8.65 27.26 0.24
N VAL A 371 7.64 26.39 0.31
CA VAL A 371 7.28 25.59 1.47
C VAL A 371 7.24 24.12 1.07
N ASP A 372 7.37 23.22 2.04
CA ASP A 372 7.05 21.82 1.81
C ASP A 372 5.53 21.58 1.78
N ASN A 373 5.11 20.34 1.52
CA ASN A 373 3.70 19.96 1.52
C ASN A 373 3.23 19.41 2.88
N ALA A 374 3.83 19.86 3.99
CA ALA A 374 3.36 19.50 5.33
C ALA A 374 1.89 19.89 5.50
N ARG A 375 1.17 19.16 6.37
CA ARG A 375 -0.25 19.43 6.65
C ARG A 375 -0.48 20.82 7.25
N THR A 376 0.52 21.37 7.93
CA THR A 376 0.53 22.71 8.50
C THR A 376 0.59 23.78 7.41
N HIS A 377 1.44 23.61 6.40
CA HIS A 377 1.53 24.48 5.21
C HIS A 377 0.35 24.35 4.25
N THR A 378 -0.24 23.15 4.18
CA THR A 378 -1.35 22.84 3.30
C THR A 378 -2.69 22.93 4.03
N ALA A 379 -2.78 23.81 5.04
CA ALA A 379 -3.99 24.13 5.80
C ALA A 379 -5.16 24.20 4.82
N LYS A 380 -5.89 23.08 4.77
CA LYS A 380 -6.92 22.92 3.76
C LYS A 380 -7.98 23.96 4.10
N SER A 381 -8.29 24.81 3.13
CA SER A 381 -9.67 24.80 2.61
C SER A 381 -10.19 23.39 2.74
N TYR A 382 -11.03 23.16 3.73
CA TYR A 382 -11.85 21.98 3.87
C TYR A 382 -12.18 21.39 2.48
N SER A 383 -11.75 20.15 2.21
CA SER A 383 -11.93 19.57 0.88
C SER A 383 -13.37 19.12 0.71
N LEU A 384 -13.94 19.34 -0.47
CA LEU A 384 -15.25 18.79 -0.83
C LEU A 384 -15.32 17.26 -0.75
N GLN A 385 -14.17 16.57 -0.73
CA GLN A 385 -14.09 15.13 -0.51
C GLN A 385 -14.40 14.72 0.93
N ASP A 386 -14.19 15.63 1.89
CA ASP A 386 -14.40 15.37 3.32
C ASP A 386 -15.87 15.52 3.73
N PHE A 387 -16.70 16.09 2.87
CA PHE A 387 -18.15 16.21 3.08
C PHE A 387 -18.90 15.03 2.48
N GLY A 388 -19.88 14.52 3.21
CA GLY A 388 -20.87 13.61 2.63
C GLY A 388 -22.02 14.34 1.95
N LYS A 389 -22.86 13.58 1.23
CA LYS A 389 -23.96 14.14 0.43
C LYS A 389 -25.10 14.72 1.29
N ASN A 390 -25.49 14.00 2.34
CA ASN A 390 -26.72 14.21 3.10
C ASN A 390 -26.42 14.73 4.52
N VAL A 391 -27.46 15.19 5.21
CA VAL A 391 -27.38 15.60 6.62
C VAL A 391 -26.85 14.48 7.51
N GLY A 392 -26.04 14.83 8.50
CA GLY A 392 -25.47 13.90 9.48
C GLY A 392 -24.33 13.03 8.93
N THR A 393 -23.80 13.37 7.76
CA THR A 393 -22.64 12.68 7.17
C THR A 393 -21.33 13.38 7.55
N ARG A 394 -20.18 12.80 7.18
CA ARG A 394 -18.85 13.35 7.51
C ARG A 394 -18.77 14.86 7.18
N CYS A 395 -18.30 15.66 8.12
CA CYS A 395 -18.02 17.09 7.94
C CYS A 395 -16.84 17.46 8.85
N PRO A 396 -15.71 17.92 8.30
CA PRO A 396 -14.49 18.14 9.07
C PRO A 396 -14.41 19.52 9.74
N VAL A 397 -15.34 20.44 9.42
CA VAL A 397 -15.25 21.85 9.83
C VAL A 397 -16.58 22.37 10.36
N GLU A 398 -16.52 23.32 11.29
CA GLU A 398 -17.72 23.89 11.91
C GLU A 398 -18.36 24.97 11.05
N GLN A 399 -17.53 25.80 10.41
CA GLN A 399 -17.96 26.95 9.60
C GLN A 399 -17.03 27.13 8.39
N ILE A 400 -17.57 27.74 7.35
CA ILE A 400 -16.90 28.07 6.09
C ILE A 400 -16.98 29.59 5.94
N GLU A 401 -15.83 30.27 6.00
CA GLU A 401 -15.73 31.70 5.75
C GLU A 401 -15.24 31.97 4.33
N TYR A 402 -15.88 32.89 3.61
CA TYR A 402 -15.48 33.28 2.26
C TYR A 402 -15.85 34.73 1.93
N ILE A 403 -15.18 35.30 0.93
CA ILE A 403 -15.48 36.65 0.43
C ILE A 403 -16.41 36.55 -0.78
N ASP A 404 -17.57 37.20 -0.71
CA ASP A 404 -18.56 37.19 -1.79
C ASP A 404 -18.17 38.11 -2.97
N GLU A 405 -19.05 38.21 -3.97
CA GLU A 405 -18.82 39.03 -5.18
C GLU A 405 -18.69 40.52 -4.88
N ASN A 406 -19.22 40.99 -3.74
CA ASN A 406 -19.20 42.38 -3.31
C ASN A 406 -18.03 42.68 -2.36
N GLY A 407 -17.15 41.71 -2.11
CA GLY A 407 -16.04 41.86 -1.16
C GLY A 407 -16.47 41.72 0.30
N ALA A 408 -17.69 41.28 0.59
CA ALA A 408 -18.16 41.09 1.96
C ALA A 408 -17.81 39.68 2.47
N THR A 409 -17.31 39.60 3.70
CA THR A 409 -17.10 38.32 4.39
C THR A 409 -18.45 37.67 4.69
N LYS A 410 -18.59 36.42 4.27
CA LYS A 410 -19.74 35.53 4.53
C LYS A 410 -19.28 34.34 5.33
N VAL A 411 -20.14 33.87 6.22
CA VAL A 411 -19.91 32.70 7.06
C VAL A 411 -21.07 31.74 6.85
N VAL A 412 -20.75 30.47 6.58
CA VAL A 412 -21.72 29.39 6.43
C VAL A 412 -21.46 28.33 7.48
N ASP A 413 -22.44 28.15 8.37
CA ASP A 413 -22.38 27.09 9.37
C ASP A 413 -22.50 25.72 8.71
N CYS A 414 -21.58 24.81 9.01
CA CYS A 414 -21.61 23.43 8.55
C CYS A 414 -22.42 22.50 9.47
N TYR A 415 -23.04 23.02 10.52
CA TYR A 415 -23.92 22.28 11.43
C TYR A 415 -25.26 23.00 11.59
N PHE A 416 -26.32 22.25 11.86
CA PHE A 416 -27.62 22.83 12.16
C PHE A 416 -27.63 23.38 13.60
N LYS A 417 -27.78 24.70 13.75
CA LYS A 417 -27.90 25.37 15.06
C LYS A 417 -29.24 25.08 15.78
N GLY A 418 -30.25 24.60 15.06
CA GLY A 418 -31.59 24.31 15.61
C GLY A 418 -32.44 23.43 14.71
N GLY A 419 -33.67 23.15 15.13
CA GLY A 419 -34.63 22.32 14.40
C GLY A 419 -34.43 20.80 14.61
N GLU A 420 -35.11 19.99 13.78
CA GLU A 420 -35.10 18.52 13.87
C GLU A 420 -33.70 17.90 13.65
N ASN A 421 -32.82 18.61 12.96
CA ASN A 421 -31.45 18.20 12.68
C ASN A 421 -30.40 18.87 13.56
N LYS A 422 -30.79 19.51 14.67
CA LYS A 422 -29.86 20.20 15.57
C LYS A 422 -28.63 19.33 15.90
N ASP A 423 -27.45 19.95 15.87
CA ASP A 423 -26.14 19.36 16.13
C ASP A 423 -25.68 18.29 15.12
N LYS A 424 -26.47 18.04 14.05
CA LYS A 424 -26.01 17.24 12.91
C LYS A 424 -25.25 18.13 11.93
N SER A 425 -24.29 17.53 11.25
CA SER A 425 -23.56 18.15 10.14
C SER A 425 -24.47 18.36 8.92
N LYS A 426 -24.21 19.42 8.17
CA LYS A 426 -24.78 19.66 6.84
C LYS A 426 -23.98 18.88 5.82
N GLY A 427 -24.67 18.09 5.00
CA GLY A 427 -24.08 17.52 3.79
C GLY A 427 -24.00 18.56 2.67
N LEU A 428 -23.32 18.23 1.58
CA LEU A 428 -23.14 19.15 0.45
C LEU A 428 -24.47 19.64 -0.16
N VAL A 429 -25.53 18.83 -0.12
CA VAL A 429 -26.86 19.26 -0.62
C VAL A 429 -27.40 20.44 0.19
N GLU A 430 -27.22 20.43 1.51
CA GLU A 430 -27.71 21.52 2.35
C GLU A 430 -26.82 22.75 2.24
N LEU A 431 -25.50 22.55 2.17
CA LEU A 431 -24.55 23.65 1.92
C LEU A 431 -24.82 24.34 0.59
N CYS A 432 -25.18 23.62 -0.47
CA CYS A 432 -25.61 24.25 -1.72
C CYS A 432 -26.83 25.16 -1.54
N LYS A 433 -27.81 24.79 -0.71
CA LYS A 433 -28.98 25.65 -0.45
C LYS A 433 -28.57 26.92 0.29
N ASP A 434 -27.72 26.79 1.31
CA ASP A 434 -27.22 27.94 2.08
C ASP A 434 -26.39 28.89 1.21
N LEU A 435 -25.68 28.34 0.22
CA LEU A 435 -24.91 29.09 -0.76
C LEU A 435 -25.74 29.58 -1.97
N GLY A 436 -27.04 29.30 -2.03
CA GLY A 436 -27.90 29.69 -3.14
C GLY A 436 -27.63 28.95 -4.46
N VAL A 437 -26.93 27.82 -4.42
CA VAL A 437 -26.62 26.97 -5.57
C VAL A 437 -27.79 26.02 -5.84
N GLN A 438 -28.40 26.14 -7.02
CA GLN A 438 -29.50 25.25 -7.43
C GLN A 438 -28.96 23.90 -7.90
N LEU A 439 -29.51 22.82 -7.35
CA LEU A 439 -29.14 21.44 -7.72
C LEU A 439 -30.30 20.72 -8.43
N PRO A 440 -30.03 19.88 -9.43
CA PRO A 440 -31.01 18.94 -9.98
C PRO A 440 -31.53 17.96 -8.92
N ALA A 441 -32.79 17.54 -9.06
CA ALA A 441 -33.46 16.64 -8.10
C ALA A 441 -32.75 15.28 -7.91
N LYS A 442 -31.98 14.82 -8.91
CA LYS A 442 -31.24 13.54 -8.89
C LYS A 442 -29.77 13.74 -9.26
N ILE A 443 -29.07 14.61 -8.53
CA ILE A 443 -27.63 14.83 -8.72
C ILE A 443 -26.78 13.80 -7.96
N LYS A 444 -25.65 13.36 -8.52
CA LYS A 444 -24.67 12.48 -7.85
C LYS A 444 -23.74 13.30 -6.93
N LEU A 445 -23.08 12.62 -5.99
CA LEU A 445 -22.16 13.30 -5.06
C LEU A 445 -21.01 14.00 -5.79
N ASP A 446 -20.40 13.33 -6.76
CA ASP A 446 -19.26 13.89 -7.51
C ASP A 446 -19.66 15.10 -8.36
N GLU A 447 -20.87 15.10 -8.91
CA GLU A 447 -21.42 16.26 -9.63
C GLU A 447 -21.65 17.47 -8.69
N ILE A 448 -22.10 17.24 -7.44
CA ILE A 448 -22.21 18.32 -6.44
C ILE A 448 -20.82 18.89 -6.12
N ARG A 449 -19.81 18.01 -5.97
CA ARG A 449 -18.43 18.42 -5.70
C ARG A 449 -17.87 19.24 -6.85
N GLU A 450 -18.12 18.85 -8.10
CA GLU A 450 -17.71 19.61 -9.27
C GLU A 450 -18.32 21.02 -9.28
N ILE A 451 -19.64 21.14 -9.04
CA ILE A 451 -20.32 22.43 -8.97
C ILE A 451 -19.74 23.31 -7.86
N LEU A 452 -19.60 22.75 -6.65
CA LEU A 452 -19.09 23.50 -5.51
C LEU A 452 -17.62 23.86 -5.64
N SER A 453 -16.81 23.07 -6.37
CA SER A 453 -15.39 23.39 -6.60
C SER A 453 -15.17 24.72 -7.33
N ALA A 454 -16.16 25.16 -8.10
CA ALA A 454 -16.16 26.46 -8.77
C ALA A 454 -16.67 27.61 -7.88
N HIS A 455 -17.34 27.29 -6.77
CA HIS A 455 -17.92 28.27 -5.86
C HIS A 455 -16.86 28.88 -4.94
N ARG A 456 -16.90 30.21 -4.72
CA ARG A 456 -15.90 30.94 -3.92
C ARG A 456 -15.69 30.38 -2.51
N ALA A 457 -16.76 29.86 -1.91
CA ALA A 457 -16.71 29.20 -0.61
C ALA A 457 -15.81 27.95 -0.55
N PHE A 458 -15.51 27.32 -1.68
CA PHE A 458 -14.65 26.13 -1.77
C PHE A 458 -13.51 26.28 -2.77
N ARG A 459 -13.38 27.47 -3.37
CA ARG A 459 -12.35 27.81 -4.34
C ARG A 459 -11.19 28.45 -3.58
N ASN A 460 -10.35 27.60 -3.02
CA ASN A 460 -9.02 27.98 -2.54
C ASN A 460 -7.98 27.53 -3.55
#